data_AF-A0A355ESC6-F1
#
_entry.id   AF-A0A355ESC6-F1
#
_cell.length_a   1.000
_cell.length_b   1.000
_cell.length_c   1.000
_cell.angle_alpha   90.00
_cell.angle_beta   90.00
_cell.angle_gamma   90.00
#
_symmetry.space_group_name_H-M   'P 1'
#
loop_
_entity.id
_entity.type
_entity.pdbx_description
1 polymer ?
#
loop_
_entity_poly.entity_id
_entity_poly.type
_entity_poly.pdbx_seq_one_letter_code
_entity_poly.pdbx_strand_id
1 'polypeptide(L)'
;HRYPDLARLWHRSVMRDLVPAFQSIGLDTGVIIYCDGGREVFDPRHFPGATLEAPRSEARDFIEFYDYALHYDCEYVLFLDADVFLLNGAWPASQVARFRDPDVAAVSLLHRPDLPGSIYALICRRDHYTELEPPILAAHWQHIERWPGAVHRDPGAMASIRLRDQGKTIVMASPDEMGEQLTDFHSTTLLRMSRDQFGGAIGEDRFQAQIARNVHFLQGAYDNLLLGLLYQHLFQEPYAPGPDGTPLAGSLTLDALQRILRNLHEPKLRARIAAYLPRSNRAILRLAEREGFQFQLPEGLRPVLAQPPGRL
;
A
#
# COMPACT_ATOMS: atom_id res chain seq x y z
N HIS A 1 5.48 5.20 -6.65
CA HIS A 1 5.85 5.26 -5.22
C HIS A 1 6.84 6.39 -4.94
N ARG A 2 6.63 7.12 -3.85
CA ARG A 2 7.43 8.27 -3.42
C ARG A 2 8.58 7.93 -2.48
N TYR A 3 8.52 6.79 -1.80
CA TYR A 3 9.39 6.47 -0.66
C TYR A 3 10.31 5.29 -0.97
N PRO A 4 11.63 5.51 -1.14
CA PRO A 4 12.56 4.47 -1.59
C PRO A 4 12.76 3.35 -0.55
N ASP A 5 12.66 3.67 0.74
CA ASP A 5 12.74 2.72 1.84
C ASP A 5 11.55 1.74 1.86
N LEU A 6 10.32 2.24 1.75
CA LEU A 6 9.14 1.38 1.65
C LEU A 6 9.14 0.59 0.33
N ALA A 7 9.50 1.22 -0.78
CA ALA A 7 9.66 0.54 -2.06
C ALA A 7 10.69 -0.59 -2.00
N ARG A 8 11.82 -0.41 -1.29
CA ARG A 8 12.87 -1.44 -1.17
C ARG A 8 12.39 -2.64 -0.36
N LEU A 9 11.63 -2.40 0.71
CA LEU A 9 11.02 -3.47 1.50
C LEU A 9 10.01 -4.26 0.67
N TRP A 10 9.16 -3.57 -0.07
CA TRP A 10 8.20 -4.17 -1.01
C TRP A 10 8.91 -4.95 -2.13
N HIS A 11 9.92 -4.36 -2.76
CA HIS A 11 10.69 -4.98 -3.84
C HIS A 11 11.35 -6.28 -3.37
N ARG A 12 11.91 -6.30 -2.16
CA ARG A 12 12.46 -7.52 -1.56
C ARG A 12 11.40 -8.62 -1.46
N SER A 13 10.19 -8.29 -1.04
CA SER A 13 9.06 -9.24 -1.00
C SER A 13 8.70 -9.78 -2.39
N VAL A 14 8.62 -8.89 -3.38
CA VAL A 14 8.25 -9.25 -4.76
C VAL A 14 9.29 -10.15 -5.41
N MET A 15 10.57 -9.77 -5.36
CA MET A 15 11.64 -10.53 -5.99
C MET A 15 11.87 -11.88 -5.33
N ARG A 16 11.62 -12.00 -4.03
CA ARG A 16 11.82 -13.24 -3.29
C ARG A 16 10.72 -14.26 -3.52
N ASP A 17 9.46 -13.83 -3.45
CA ASP A 17 8.34 -14.77 -3.39
C ASP A 17 7.50 -14.74 -4.68
N LEU A 18 7.23 -13.55 -5.22
CA LEU A 18 6.27 -13.37 -6.31
C LEU A 18 6.86 -13.70 -7.69
N VAL A 19 8.04 -13.14 -8.00
CA VAL A 19 8.70 -13.38 -9.29
C VAL A 19 8.99 -14.86 -9.51
N PRO A 20 9.61 -15.60 -8.56
CA PRO A 20 9.84 -17.04 -8.74
C PRO A 20 8.54 -17.84 -8.87
N ALA A 21 7.48 -17.44 -8.18
CA ALA A 21 6.19 -18.13 -8.27
C ALA A 21 5.54 -17.99 -9.65
N PHE A 22 5.54 -16.80 -10.24
CA PHE A 22 5.05 -16.62 -11.62
C PHE A 22 5.94 -17.33 -12.64
N GLN A 23 7.26 -17.31 -12.47
CA GLN A 23 8.18 -18.05 -13.32
C GLN A 23 7.93 -19.58 -13.23
N SER A 24 7.59 -20.10 -12.05
CA SER A 24 7.30 -21.53 -11.85
C SER A 24 6.09 -22.04 -12.63
N ILE A 25 5.17 -21.14 -13.01
CA ILE A 25 4.02 -21.45 -13.86
C ILE A 25 4.24 -21.05 -15.32
N GLY A 26 5.48 -20.72 -15.70
CA GLY A 26 5.89 -20.46 -17.09
C GLY A 26 5.68 -19.02 -17.56
N LEU A 27 5.46 -18.04 -16.66
CA LEU A 27 5.35 -16.64 -17.03
C LEU A 27 6.71 -15.95 -16.99
N ASP A 28 7.07 -15.27 -18.07
CA ASP A 28 8.14 -14.27 -18.04
C ASP A 28 7.64 -13.03 -17.28
N THR A 29 8.40 -12.60 -16.28
CA THR A 29 7.93 -11.64 -15.27
C THR A 29 8.89 -10.47 -15.14
N GLY A 30 8.43 -9.29 -15.56
CA GLY A 30 9.10 -8.00 -15.31
C GLY A 30 8.57 -7.32 -14.05
N VAL A 31 9.45 -6.59 -13.36
CA VAL A 31 9.08 -5.74 -12.22
C VAL A 31 9.34 -4.29 -12.55
N ILE A 32 8.34 -3.44 -12.37
CA ILE A 32 8.44 -2.00 -12.64
C ILE A 32 8.08 -1.25 -11.37
N ILE A 33 8.97 -0.35 -10.95
CA ILE A 33 8.73 0.56 -9.84
C ILE A 33 8.67 1.96 -10.41
N TYR A 34 7.50 2.57 -10.33
CA TYR A 34 7.35 3.99 -10.63
C TYR A 34 7.88 4.82 -9.45
N CYS A 35 8.80 5.74 -9.70
CA CYS A 35 9.48 6.59 -8.74
C CYS A 35 8.84 7.98 -8.74
N ASP A 36 7.67 8.09 -8.13
CA ASP A 36 6.84 9.32 -8.05
C ASP A 36 7.58 10.48 -7.36
N GLY A 37 8.55 10.16 -6.49
CA GLY A 37 9.42 11.15 -5.84
C GLY A 37 10.60 11.63 -6.69
N GLY A 38 10.71 11.20 -7.95
CA GLY A 38 11.88 11.38 -8.81
C GLY A 38 12.78 10.14 -8.82
N ARG A 39 13.50 9.92 -9.92
CA ARG A 39 14.39 8.74 -10.05
C ARG A 39 15.62 8.85 -9.15
N GLU A 40 16.10 10.06 -8.95
CA GLU A 40 17.32 10.41 -8.24
C GLU A 40 17.32 10.04 -6.76
N VAL A 41 16.13 9.91 -6.15
CA VAL A 41 16.00 9.47 -4.76
C VAL A 41 15.96 7.94 -4.61
N PHE A 42 15.95 7.20 -5.72
CA PHE A 42 15.98 5.73 -5.75
C PHE A 42 17.35 5.23 -6.23
N ASP A 43 18.14 4.65 -5.31
CA ASP A 43 19.39 4.00 -5.66
C ASP A 43 19.12 2.68 -6.42
N PRO A 44 19.49 2.54 -7.71
CA PRO A 44 19.22 1.34 -8.49
C PRO A 44 19.83 0.06 -7.89
N ARG A 45 20.89 0.18 -7.09
CA ARG A 45 21.53 -0.97 -6.41
C ARG A 45 20.60 -1.64 -5.41
N HIS A 46 19.60 -0.92 -4.91
CA HIS A 46 18.59 -1.45 -3.98
C HIS A 46 17.46 -2.21 -4.69
N PHE A 47 17.38 -2.12 -6.02
CA PHE A 47 16.29 -2.67 -6.84
C PHE A 47 16.79 -3.59 -7.95
N PRO A 48 17.60 -4.62 -7.65
CA PRO A 48 18.12 -5.53 -8.67
C PRO A 48 16.98 -6.28 -9.38
N GLY A 49 16.97 -6.24 -10.71
CA GLY A 49 15.95 -6.92 -11.53
C GLY A 49 14.67 -6.11 -11.77
N ALA A 50 14.54 -4.91 -11.17
CA ALA A 50 13.43 -4.01 -11.44
C ALA A 50 13.81 -2.86 -12.38
N THR A 51 12.86 -2.47 -13.22
CA THR A 51 12.92 -1.23 -14.00
C THR A 51 12.42 -0.08 -13.14
N LEU A 52 13.23 0.96 -12.97
CA LEU A 52 12.85 2.19 -12.27
C LEU A 52 12.35 3.22 -13.30
N GLU A 53 11.05 3.48 -13.27
CA GLU A 53 10.42 4.49 -14.10
C GLU A 53 10.18 5.77 -13.32
N ALA A 54 10.16 6.91 -13.99
CA ALA A 54 10.01 8.21 -13.33
C ALA A 54 8.98 9.07 -14.05
N PRO A 55 8.46 10.13 -13.40
CA PRO A 55 7.59 11.11 -14.03
C PRO A 55 8.11 11.57 -15.40
N ARG A 56 7.24 11.50 -16.40
CA ARG A 56 7.48 11.92 -17.79
C ARG A 56 6.21 12.50 -18.42
N SER A 57 6.29 12.96 -19.67
CA SER A 57 5.16 13.56 -20.38
C SER A 57 3.94 12.65 -20.47
N GLU A 58 4.17 11.34 -20.58
CA GLU A 58 3.13 10.33 -20.75
C GLU A 58 2.57 9.80 -19.41
N ALA A 59 3.24 10.08 -18.30
CA ALA A 59 2.84 9.70 -16.95
C ALA A 59 3.52 10.61 -15.93
N ARG A 60 2.80 11.64 -15.46
CA ARG A 60 3.34 12.69 -14.59
C ARG A 60 3.34 12.32 -13.12
N ASP A 61 2.43 11.43 -12.73
CA ASP A 61 2.26 10.95 -11.36
C ASP A 61 1.89 9.46 -11.38
N PHE A 62 1.76 8.88 -10.19
CA PHE A 62 1.42 7.46 -10.05
C PHE A 62 0.03 7.11 -10.61
N ILE A 63 -0.91 8.08 -10.68
CA ILE A 63 -2.27 7.86 -11.20
C ILE A 63 -2.19 7.65 -12.71
N GLU A 64 -1.49 8.53 -13.42
CA GLU A 64 -1.28 8.42 -14.86
C GLU A 64 -0.38 7.23 -15.21
N PHE A 65 0.55 6.86 -14.33
CA PHE A 65 1.39 5.70 -14.54
C PHE A 65 0.58 4.39 -14.61
N TYR A 66 -0.56 4.29 -13.94
CA TYR A 66 -1.39 3.09 -14.03
C TYR A 66 -1.90 2.87 -15.46
N ASP A 67 -2.40 3.92 -16.11
CA ASP A 67 -2.81 3.88 -17.51
C ASP A 67 -1.61 3.60 -18.43
N TYR A 68 -0.48 4.28 -18.19
CA TYR A 68 0.74 4.06 -18.96
C TYR A 68 1.24 2.61 -18.89
N ALA A 69 1.11 1.96 -17.73
CA ALA A 69 1.54 0.58 -17.54
C ALA A 69 0.79 -0.41 -18.46
N LEU A 70 -0.40 -0.07 -18.95
CA LEU A 70 -1.13 -0.88 -19.92
C LEU A 70 -0.52 -0.85 -21.33
N HIS A 71 0.46 0.02 -21.60
CA HIS A 71 1.19 0.06 -22.87
C HIS A 71 2.39 -0.90 -22.94
N TYR A 72 2.79 -1.51 -21.82
CA TYR A 72 3.85 -2.52 -21.85
C TYR A 72 3.41 -3.77 -22.62
N ASP A 73 4.34 -4.37 -23.35
CA ASP A 73 4.09 -5.59 -24.11
C ASP A 73 4.04 -6.81 -23.19
N CYS A 74 2.85 -7.08 -22.65
CA CYS A 74 2.59 -8.16 -21.71
C CYS A 74 1.14 -8.63 -21.83
N GLU A 75 0.88 -9.87 -21.44
CA GLU A 75 -0.48 -10.43 -21.42
C GLU A 75 -1.26 -10.00 -20.16
N TYR A 76 -0.55 -9.98 -19.02
CA TYR A 76 -1.10 -9.64 -17.72
C TYR A 76 -0.31 -8.51 -17.06
N VAL A 77 -1.04 -7.62 -16.37
CA VAL A 77 -0.43 -6.63 -15.47
C VAL A 77 -0.91 -6.92 -14.05
N LEU A 78 0.04 -7.03 -13.12
CA LEU A 78 -0.26 -7.04 -11.69
C LEU A 78 0.00 -5.65 -11.12
N PHE A 79 -1.07 -4.92 -10.82
CA PHE A 79 -1.00 -3.72 -10.01
C PHE A 79 -0.94 -4.12 -8.54
N LEU A 80 0.09 -3.68 -7.83
CA LEU A 80 0.29 -3.99 -6.42
C LEU A 80 0.84 -2.77 -5.71
N ASP A 81 0.08 -2.28 -4.73
CA ASP A 81 0.49 -1.13 -3.92
C ASP A 81 1.68 -1.47 -3.03
N ALA A 82 2.53 -0.47 -2.80
CA ALA A 82 3.79 -0.65 -2.08
C ALA A 82 3.63 -0.88 -0.57
N ASP A 83 2.43 -0.71 -0.04
CA ASP A 83 2.08 -1.04 1.34
C ASP A 83 1.28 -2.35 1.46
N VAL A 84 1.13 -3.11 0.36
CA VAL A 84 0.57 -4.46 0.33
C VAL A 84 1.69 -5.48 0.12
N PHE A 85 1.81 -6.41 1.06
CA PHE A 85 2.82 -7.47 1.04
C PHE A 85 2.18 -8.83 0.86
N LEU A 86 2.62 -9.55 -0.16
CA LEU A 86 2.25 -10.94 -0.39
C LEU A 86 3.14 -11.84 0.47
N LEU A 87 2.51 -12.68 1.30
CA LEU A 87 3.18 -13.61 2.21
C LEU A 87 3.45 -14.97 1.56
N ASN A 88 2.75 -15.25 0.47
CA ASN A 88 2.91 -16.47 -0.32
C ASN A 88 2.75 -16.14 -1.82
N GLY A 89 3.84 -16.12 -2.58
CA GLY A 89 3.82 -15.82 -4.01
C GLY A 89 3.12 -16.88 -4.87
N ALA A 90 3.02 -18.13 -4.40
CA ALA A 90 2.33 -19.19 -5.13
C ALA A 90 0.81 -18.94 -5.22
N TRP A 91 0.23 -18.22 -4.25
CA TRP A 91 -1.20 -17.93 -4.26
C TRP A 91 -1.60 -16.96 -5.38
N PRO A 92 -0.98 -15.78 -5.56
CA PRO A 92 -1.23 -14.93 -6.72
C PRO A 92 -0.96 -15.63 -8.06
N ALA A 93 0.12 -16.42 -8.15
CA ALA A 93 0.41 -17.21 -9.34
C ALA A 93 -0.72 -18.21 -9.66
N SER A 94 -1.29 -18.86 -8.63
CA SER A 94 -2.43 -19.77 -8.81
C SER A 94 -3.68 -19.07 -9.36
N GLN A 95 -3.85 -17.77 -9.11
CA GLN A 95 -4.97 -17.00 -9.62
C GLN A 95 -4.91 -16.78 -11.14
N VAL A 96 -3.74 -16.92 -11.77
CA VAL A 96 -3.62 -16.82 -13.23
C VAL A 96 -4.49 -17.88 -13.94
N ALA A 97 -4.73 -19.03 -13.31
CA ALA A 97 -5.60 -20.06 -13.84
C ALA A 97 -7.06 -19.60 -14.06
N ARG A 98 -7.50 -18.53 -13.40
CA ARG A 98 -8.82 -17.92 -13.62
C ARG A 98 -8.97 -17.32 -15.02
N PHE A 99 -7.87 -16.89 -15.64
CA PHE A 99 -7.85 -16.38 -17.01
C PHE A 99 -7.94 -17.46 -18.09
N ARG A 100 -8.12 -18.74 -17.74
CA ARG A 100 -8.54 -19.76 -18.72
C ARG A 100 -9.91 -19.46 -19.30
N ASP A 101 -10.75 -18.77 -18.54
CA ASP A 101 -11.98 -18.17 -19.05
C ASP A 101 -11.62 -16.87 -19.82
N PRO A 102 -11.92 -16.78 -21.13
CA PRO A 102 -11.59 -15.60 -21.91
C PRO A 102 -12.36 -14.34 -21.47
N ASP A 103 -13.47 -14.48 -20.75
CA ASP A 103 -14.28 -13.35 -20.28
C ASP A 103 -13.83 -12.79 -18.93
N VAL A 104 -12.91 -13.46 -18.23
CA VAL A 104 -12.29 -12.90 -17.02
C VAL A 104 -11.31 -11.79 -17.41
N ALA A 105 -11.64 -10.56 -17.05
CA ALA A 105 -10.81 -9.38 -17.29
C ALA A 105 -9.81 -9.12 -16.16
N ALA A 106 -10.15 -9.47 -14.92
CA ALA A 106 -9.24 -9.30 -13.79
C ALA A 106 -9.55 -10.23 -12.62
N VAL A 107 -8.54 -10.43 -11.77
CA VAL A 107 -8.63 -11.07 -10.46
C VAL A 107 -8.14 -10.08 -9.39
N SER A 108 -9.07 -9.63 -8.55
CA SER A 108 -8.77 -8.81 -7.37
C SER A 108 -8.29 -9.71 -6.23
N LEU A 109 -7.04 -9.55 -5.83
CA LEU A 109 -6.44 -10.27 -4.70
C LEU A 109 -6.89 -9.70 -3.35
N LEU A 110 -7.46 -8.49 -3.34
CA LEU A 110 -8.10 -7.89 -2.17
C LEU A 110 -9.62 -7.99 -2.26
N HIS A 111 -10.25 -8.42 -1.18
CA HIS A 111 -11.70 -8.47 -1.08
C HIS A 111 -12.28 -7.08 -0.77
N ARG A 112 -12.82 -6.42 -1.80
CA ARG A 112 -13.48 -5.10 -1.70
C ARG A 112 -14.82 -5.12 -2.46
N PRO A 113 -15.90 -5.62 -1.85
CA PRO A 113 -17.16 -5.90 -2.55
C PRO A 113 -17.80 -4.63 -3.16
N ASP A 114 -17.60 -3.48 -2.53
CA ASP A 114 -18.16 -2.20 -2.98
C ASP A 114 -17.35 -1.55 -4.12
N LEU A 115 -16.09 -1.97 -4.31
CA LEU A 115 -15.15 -1.45 -5.31
C LEU A 115 -14.31 -2.58 -5.93
N PRO A 116 -14.95 -3.56 -6.60
CA PRO A 116 -14.27 -4.66 -7.23
C PRO A 116 -13.36 -4.15 -8.35
N GLY A 117 -12.10 -4.58 -8.37
CA GLY A 117 -11.10 -4.17 -9.36
C GLY A 117 -10.47 -2.79 -9.11
N SER A 118 -10.51 -2.31 -7.87
CA SER A 118 -9.57 -1.28 -7.44
C SER A 118 -8.13 -1.82 -7.48
N ILE A 119 -7.20 -1.02 -7.97
CA ILE A 119 -5.85 -1.45 -8.39
C ILE A 119 -4.83 -1.70 -7.24
N TYR A 120 -5.30 -1.84 -5.99
CA TYR A 120 -4.44 -2.04 -4.82
C TYR A 120 -3.68 -3.38 -4.85
N ALA A 121 -4.32 -4.43 -5.38
CA ALA A 121 -3.73 -5.75 -5.62
C ALA A 121 -4.59 -6.47 -6.68
N LEU A 122 -4.31 -6.19 -7.95
CA LEU A 122 -5.16 -6.58 -9.08
C LEU A 122 -4.31 -7.18 -10.19
N ILE A 123 -4.58 -8.44 -10.56
CA ILE A 123 -4.07 -9.01 -11.81
C ILE A 123 -5.12 -8.71 -12.87
N CYS A 124 -4.77 -8.01 -13.95
CA CYS A 124 -5.66 -7.79 -15.09
C CYS A 124 -5.08 -8.37 -16.37
N ARG A 125 -5.97 -8.77 -17.28
CA ARG A 125 -5.59 -9.07 -18.66
C ARG A 125 -5.52 -7.75 -19.43
N ARG A 126 -4.37 -7.48 -20.03
CA ARG A 126 -4.06 -6.17 -20.62
C ARG A 126 -5.01 -5.81 -21.75
N ASP A 127 -5.29 -6.76 -22.64
CA ASP A 127 -6.12 -6.58 -23.84
C ASP A 127 -7.49 -5.98 -23.53
N HIS A 128 -8.23 -6.57 -22.58
CA HIS A 128 -9.55 -6.11 -22.16
C HIS A 128 -9.53 -4.68 -21.64
N TYR A 129 -8.47 -4.30 -20.91
CA TYR A 129 -8.35 -2.94 -20.39
C TYR A 129 -8.01 -1.94 -21.50
N THR A 130 -7.16 -2.31 -22.46
CA THR A 130 -6.78 -1.43 -23.59
C THR A 130 -7.90 -1.17 -24.60
N GLU A 131 -9.00 -1.93 -24.54
CA GLU A 131 -10.22 -1.69 -25.32
C GLU A 131 -11.10 -0.57 -24.72
N LEU A 132 -10.82 -0.12 -23.50
CA LEU A 132 -11.56 0.97 -22.85
C LEU A 132 -11.07 2.36 -23.29
N GLU A 133 -11.97 3.35 -23.25
CA GLU A 133 -11.62 4.75 -23.50
C GLU A 133 -10.75 5.33 -22.35
N PRO A 134 -9.58 5.91 -22.66
CA PRO A 134 -8.74 6.60 -21.67
C PRO A 134 -9.38 7.88 -21.10
N PRO A 135 -9.07 8.27 -19.85
CA PRO A 135 -8.29 7.51 -18.88
C PRO A 135 -9.06 6.28 -18.38
N ILE A 136 -8.36 5.14 -18.33
CA ILE A 136 -8.92 3.82 -18.01
C ILE A 136 -8.94 3.63 -16.50
N LEU A 137 -7.79 3.86 -15.84
CA LEU A 137 -7.58 3.50 -14.44
C LEU A 137 -7.66 4.68 -13.46
N ALA A 138 -7.80 5.92 -13.95
CA ALA A 138 -7.91 7.09 -13.09
C ALA A 138 -9.07 7.01 -12.08
N ALA A 139 -8.85 7.63 -10.91
CA ALA A 139 -9.92 7.88 -9.93
C ALA A 139 -10.99 8.80 -10.54
N HIS A 140 -12.24 8.66 -10.09
CA HIS A 140 -13.36 9.41 -10.66
C HIS A 140 -14.36 9.86 -9.59
N TRP A 141 -14.87 11.08 -9.71
CA TRP A 141 -15.97 11.57 -8.86
C TRP A 141 -17.28 11.48 -9.63
N GLN A 142 -18.18 10.62 -9.18
CA GLN A 142 -19.54 10.55 -9.70
C GLN A 142 -20.43 11.56 -8.97
N HIS A 143 -21.40 12.11 -9.70
CA HIS A 143 -22.40 13.05 -9.16
C HIS A 143 -21.78 14.30 -8.51
N ILE A 144 -20.78 14.90 -9.17
CA ILE A 144 -20.07 16.07 -8.66
C ILE A 144 -21.00 17.25 -8.36
N GLU A 145 -22.13 17.35 -9.05
CA GLU A 145 -23.19 18.32 -8.81
C GLU A 145 -23.84 18.21 -7.42
N ARG A 146 -23.62 17.11 -6.70
CA ARG A 146 -24.18 16.85 -5.36
C ARG A 146 -23.22 17.16 -4.22
N TRP A 147 -22.14 17.90 -4.45
CA TRP A 147 -21.13 18.21 -3.42
C TRP A 147 -21.75 18.76 -2.11
N PRO A 148 -21.37 18.25 -0.91
CA PRO A 148 -20.29 17.30 -0.64
C PRO A 148 -20.66 15.80 -0.75
N GLY A 149 -21.87 15.47 -1.22
CA GLY A 149 -22.36 14.10 -1.39
C GLY A 149 -21.94 13.41 -2.70
N ALA A 150 -20.92 13.94 -3.39
CA ALA A 150 -20.34 13.27 -4.56
C ALA A 150 -19.70 11.93 -4.15
N VAL A 151 -19.71 10.95 -5.06
CA VAL A 151 -19.16 9.61 -4.78
C VAL A 151 -17.76 9.49 -5.39
N HIS A 152 -16.75 9.34 -4.53
CA HIS A 152 -15.40 9.02 -4.96
C HIS A 152 -15.30 7.56 -5.39
N ARG A 153 -14.76 7.33 -6.57
CA ARG A 153 -14.38 6.02 -7.08
C ARG A 153 -12.86 5.97 -7.16
N ASP A 154 -12.29 5.03 -6.42
CA ASP A 154 -10.86 4.76 -6.41
C ASP A 154 -10.34 4.37 -7.82
N PRO A 155 -9.03 4.50 -8.07
CA PRO A 155 -8.42 4.04 -9.30
C PRO A 155 -8.80 2.60 -9.68
N GLY A 156 -9.14 2.38 -10.95
CA GLY A 156 -9.61 1.10 -11.50
C GLY A 156 -11.10 0.80 -11.32
N ALA A 157 -11.80 1.46 -10.38
CA ALA A 157 -13.21 1.15 -10.13
C ALA A 157 -14.12 1.46 -11.35
N MET A 158 -13.82 2.52 -12.10
CA MET A 158 -14.56 2.84 -13.33
C MET A 158 -14.27 1.85 -14.45
N ALA A 159 -13.03 1.39 -14.60
CA ALA A 159 -12.69 0.34 -15.56
C ALA A 159 -13.48 -0.94 -15.28
N SER A 160 -13.58 -1.37 -14.02
CA SER A 160 -14.36 -2.54 -13.63
C SER A 160 -15.84 -2.43 -13.99
N ILE A 161 -16.44 -1.25 -13.85
CA ILE A 161 -17.83 -1.00 -14.25
C ILE A 161 -17.96 -1.16 -15.77
N ARG A 162 -17.11 -0.46 -16.54
CA ARG A 162 -17.15 -0.50 -18.01
C ARG A 162 -16.90 -1.90 -18.56
N LEU A 163 -15.96 -2.65 -17.99
CA LEU A 163 -15.67 -4.04 -18.37
C LEU A 163 -16.88 -4.95 -18.13
N ARG A 164 -17.58 -4.78 -17.00
CA ARG A 164 -18.80 -5.53 -16.72
C ARG A 164 -19.94 -5.18 -17.66
N ASP A 165 -20.08 -3.90 -18.02
CA ASP A 165 -21.06 -3.46 -19.02
C ASP A 165 -20.77 -4.08 -20.40
N GLN A 166 -19.51 -4.42 -20.70
CA GLN A 166 -19.07 -5.18 -21.87
C GLN A 166 -19.17 -6.71 -21.70
N GLY A 167 -19.77 -7.19 -20.60
CA GLY A 167 -19.95 -8.62 -20.33
C GLY A 167 -18.74 -9.32 -19.73
N LYS A 168 -17.68 -8.59 -19.34
CA LYS A 168 -16.49 -9.17 -18.71
C LYS A 168 -16.68 -9.42 -17.22
N THR A 169 -15.93 -10.38 -16.70
CA THR A 169 -15.95 -10.81 -15.31
C THR A 169 -14.74 -10.26 -14.55
N ILE A 170 -14.99 -9.71 -13.37
CA ILE A 170 -13.96 -9.35 -12.38
C ILE A 170 -14.11 -10.32 -11.21
N VAL A 171 -13.17 -11.27 -11.09
CA VAL A 171 -13.15 -12.25 -10.00
C VAL A 171 -12.55 -11.59 -8.76
N MET A 172 -13.13 -11.83 -7.59
CA MET A 172 -12.56 -11.40 -6.32
C MET A 172 -12.14 -12.62 -5.52
N ALA A 173 -10.95 -12.56 -4.92
CA ALA A 173 -10.59 -13.50 -3.86
C ALA A 173 -11.61 -13.39 -2.72
N SER A 174 -11.96 -14.54 -2.14
CA SER A 174 -12.75 -14.58 -0.91
C SER A 174 -11.92 -14.06 0.28
N PRO A 175 -12.57 -13.55 1.35
CA PRO A 175 -11.87 -13.16 2.57
C PRO A 175 -11.02 -14.30 3.16
N ASP A 176 -11.52 -15.53 3.08
CA ASP A 176 -10.85 -16.73 3.60
C ASP A 176 -9.60 -17.06 2.78
N GLU A 177 -9.67 -16.98 1.45
CA GLU A 177 -8.50 -17.14 0.59
C GLU A 177 -7.47 -16.03 0.82
N MET A 178 -7.89 -14.79 1.10
CA MET A 178 -6.99 -13.64 1.21
C MET A 178 -6.27 -13.58 2.57
N GLY A 179 -6.96 -13.89 3.66
CA GLY A 179 -6.50 -13.59 5.03
C GLY A 179 -5.14 -14.17 5.39
N GLU A 180 -4.79 -15.33 4.82
CA GLU A 180 -3.52 -15.99 5.03
C GLU A 180 -2.46 -15.68 3.95
N GLN A 181 -2.80 -14.94 2.91
CA GLN A 181 -1.91 -14.85 1.73
C GLN A 181 -1.27 -13.48 1.57
N LEU A 182 -1.89 -12.45 2.15
CA LEU A 182 -1.36 -11.09 2.10
C LEU A 182 -1.51 -10.35 3.42
N THR A 183 -0.80 -9.24 3.53
CA THR A 183 -0.98 -8.27 4.59
C THR A 183 -0.80 -6.85 4.06
N ASP A 184 -1.45 -5.86 4.67
CA ASP A 184 -1.38 -4.48 4.23
C ASP A 184 -1.11 -3.52 5.40
N PHE A 185 -0.48 -2.39 5.03
CA PHE A 185 -0.13 -1.28 5.90
C PHE A 185 -0.65 0.04 5.29
N HIS A 186 -1.91 0.03 4.87
CA HIS A 186 -2.56 1.01 3.99
C HIS A 186 -2.43 2.49 4.41
N SER A 187 -2.19 2.76 5.70
CA SER A 187 -2.10 4.13 6.21
C SER A 187 -0.69 4.71 6.19
N THR A 188 0.33 3.92 5.84
CA THR A 188 1.74 4.32 5.91
C THR A 188 2.08 5.44 4.93
N THR A 189 1.69 5.27 3.67
CA THR A 189 1.89 6.27 2.61
C THR A 189 1.07 7.52 2.89
N LEU A 190 -0.18 7.37 3.36
CA LEU A 190 -1.07 8.50 3.66
C LEU A 190 -0.47 9.44 4.70
N LEU A 191 0.05 8.92 5.82
CA LEU A 191 0.67 9.75 6.85
C LEU A 191 1.90 10.50 6.31
N ARG A 192 2.82 9.77 5.68
CA ARG A 192 4.07 10.36 5.15
C ARG A 192 3.77 11.43 4.10
N MET A 193 2.84 11.15 3.18
CA MET A 193 2.46 12.08 2.12
C MET A 193 1.80 13.33 2.69
N SER A 194 0.90 13.15 3.66
CA SER A 194 0.27 14.27 4.35
C SER A 194 1.28 15.12 5.11
N ARG A 195 2.33 14.50 5.69
CA ARG A 195 3.40 15.22 6.35
C ARG A 195 4.22 16.05 5.35
N ASP A 196 4.61 15.47 4.22
CA ASP A 196 5.36 16.17 3.19
C ASP A 196 4.58 17.35 2.60
N GLN A 197 3.28 17.16 2.34
CA GLN A 197 2.43 18.17 1.70
C GLN A 197 1.98 19.26 2.68
N PHE A 198 1.56 18.87 3.88
CA PHE A 198 0.94 19.80 4.83
C PHE A 198 1.87 20.21 5.96
N GLY A 199 2.81 19.36 6.39
CA GLY A 199 3.67 19.59 7.54
C GLY A 199 4.48 20.88 7.43
N GLY A 200 5.05 21.15 6.26
CA GLY A 200 5.74 22.43 5.99
C GLY A 200 4.80 23.64 5.97
N ALA A 201 3.56 23.46 5.49
CA ALA A 201 2.59 24.55 5.34
C ALA A 201 1.91 24.95 6.66
N ILE A 202 1.60 23.98 7.53
CA ILE A 202 0.90 24.22 8.80
C ILE A 202 1.83 24.21 10.02
N GLY A 203 3.09 23.78 9.86
CA GLY A 203 4.05 23.60 10.93
C GLY A 203 3.89 22.27 11.67
N GLU A 204 5.00 21.75 12.20
CA GLU A 204 5.09 20.45 12.85
C GLU A 204 4.11 20.28 14.02
N ASP A 205 4.01 21.28 14.90
CA ASP A 205 3.12 21.22 16.08
C ASP A 205 1.64 21.09 15.68
N ARG A 206 1.22 21.81 14.63
CA ARG A 206 -0.16 21.72 14.13
C ARG A 206 -0.39 20.40 13.42
N PHE A 207 0.60 19.89 12.68
CA PHE A 207 0.51 18.59 12.05
C PHE A 207 0.39 17.47 13.09
N GLN A 208 1.20 17.47 14.15
CA GLN A 208 1.08 16.53 15.26
C GLN A 208 -0.30 16.58 15.93
N ALA A 209 -0.87 17.77 16.10
CA ALA A 209 -2.23 17.92 16.61
C ALA A 209 -3.30 17.30 15.68
N GLN A 210 -3.08 17.29 14.37
CA GLN A 210 -3.96 16.60 13.41
C GLN A 210 -3.81 15.09 13.48
N ILE A 211 -2.60 14.56 13.70
CA ILE A 211 -2.40 13.12 13.90
C ILE A 211 -3.28 12.62 15.04
N ALA A 212 -3.31 13.33 16.17
CA ALA A 212 -4.15 12.96 17.32
C ALA A 212 -5.67 12.95 17.03
N ARG A 213 -6.12 13.60 15.95
CA ARG A 213 -7.53 13.73 15.57
C ARG A 213 -7.93 12.82 14.41
N ASN A 214 -6.98 12.21 13.73
CA ASN A 214 -7.22 11.38 12.56
C ASN A 214 -6.76 9.95 12.82
N VAL A 215 -7.73 9.03 12.88
CA VAL A 215 -7.45 7.59 13.08
C VAL A 215 -6.49 7.02 12.05
N HIS A 216 -6.57 7.44 10.78
CA HIS A 216 -5.72 6.92 9.73
C HIS A 216 -4.27 7.41 9.89
N PHE A 217 -4.08 8.63 10.40
CA PHE A 217 -2.72 9.10 10.73
C PHE A 217 -2.13 8.33 11.91
N LEU A 218 -2.91 8.01 12.94
CA LEU A 218 -2.46 7.16 14.05
C LEU A 218 -2.15 5.73 13.59
N GLN A 219 -2.99 5.15 12.73
CA GLN A 219 -2.74 3.84 12.11
C GLN A 219 -1.45 3.86 11.29
N GLY A 220 -1.29 4.86 10.42
CA GLY A 220 -0.10 5.02 9.59
C GLY A 220 1.18 5.26 10.39
N ALA A 221 1.08 5.95 11.53
CA ALA A 221 2.20 6.16 12.42
C ALA A 221 2.67 4.83 13.03
N TYR A 222 1.72 4.01 13.48
CA TYR A 222 2.02 2.70 14.04
C TYR A 222 2.58 1.74 12.99
N ASP A 223 1.97 1.69 11.81
CA ASP A 223 2.43 0.84 10.73
C ASP A 223 3.83 1.22 10.26
N ASN A 224 4.14 2.52 10.14
CA ASN A 224 5.49 2.98 9.81
C ASN A 224 6.51 2.65 10.90
N LEU A 225 6.13 2.69 12.19
CA LEU A 225 6.99 2.23 13.28
C LEU A 225 7.33 0.75 13.13
N LEU A 226 6.34 -0.10 12.85
CA LEU A 226 6.53 -1.55 12.68
C LEU A 226 7.40 -1.86 11.44
N LEU A 227 7.08 -1.25 10.29
CA LEU A 227 7.88 -1.41 9.07
C LEU A 227 9.28 -0.84 9.25
N GLY A 228 9.45 0.23 10.03
CA GLY A 228 10.75 0.81 10.32
C GLY A 228 11.66 -0.11 11.11
N LEU A 229 11.12 -0.79 12.13
CA LEU A 229 11.86 -1.82 12.87
C LEU A 229 12.27 -2.99 11.97
N LEU A 230 11.36 -3.45 11.10
CA LEU A 230 11.64 -4.51 10.12
C LEU A 230 12.72 -4.08 9.12
N TYR A 231 12.59 -2.89 8.57
CA TYR A 231 13.52 -2.32 7.59
C TYR A 231 14.92 -2.16 8.17
N GLN A 232 15.03 -1.59 9.37
CA GLN A 232 16.31 -1.42 10.06
C GLN A 232 16.97 -2.77 10.36
N HIS A 233 16.21 -3.78 10.73
CA HIS A 233 16.74 -5.14 10.91
C HIS A 233 17.33 -5.70 9.60
N LEU A 234 16.58 -5.60 8.49
CA LEU A 234 16.97 -6.19 7.22
C LEU A 234 18.11 -5.45 6.51
N PHE A 235 18.14 -4.12 6.60
CA PHE A 235 19.03 -3.30 5.78
C PHE A 235 20.05 -2.50 6.58
N GLN A 236 19.94 -2.44 7.91
CA GLN A 236 20.82 -1.66 8.79
C GLN A 236 20.88 -0.16 8.41
N GLU A 237 19.75 0.35 7.89
CA GLU A 237 19.58 1.71 7.40
C GLU A 237 18.32 2.34 8.02
N PRO A 238 18.27 3.68 8.19
CA PRO A 238 17.11 4.35 8.75
C PRO A 238 15.89 4.28 7.82
N TYR A 239 14.72 3.97 8.39
CA TYR A 239 13.44 4.00 7.69
C TYR A 239 12.71 5.32 7.92
N ALA A 240 11.99 5.80 6.90
CA ALA A 240 11.40 7.14 6.82
C ALA A 240 12.35 8.24 7.35
N PRO A 241 13.60 8.29 6.85
CA PRO A 241 14.64 9.14 7.41
C PRO A 241 14.35 10.63 7.24
N GLY A 242 14.81 11.43 8.19
CA GLY A 242 14.86 12.88 8.07
C GLY A 242 16.04 13.35 7.20
N PRO A 243 16.16 14.67 6.96
CA PRO A 243 17.30 15.24 6.23
C PRO A 243 18.66 14.92 6.86
N ASP A 244 18.69 14.67 8.18
CA ASP A 244 19.85 14.29 8.97
C ASP A 244 20.06 12.77 9.10
N GLY A 245 19.21 11.97 8.45
CA GLY A 245 19.22 10.51 8.56
C GLY A 245 18.53 9.96 9.82
N THR A 246 17.91 10.81 10.65
CA THR A 246 17.20 10.37 11.85
C THR A 246 16.01 9.47 11.44
N PRO A 247 15.89 8.24 11.99
CA PRO A 247 14.82 7.32 11.60
C PRO A 247 13.45 7.83 12.06
N LEU A 248 12.42 7.48 11.28
CA LEU A 248 11.02 7.82 11.51
C LEU A 248 10.72 9.32 11.52
N ALA A 249 11.60 10.19 11.03
CA ALA A 249 11.30 11.62 10.92
C ALA A 249 10.13 11.91 9.97
N GLY A 250 9.93 11.08 8.93
CA GLY A 250 8.74 11.15 8.07
C GLY A 250 7.45 10.63 8.73
N SER A 251 7.51 10.12 9.96
CA SER A 251 6.42 9.48 10.70
C SER A 251 6.54 9.81 12.22
N LEU A 252 6.20 8.89 13.12
CA LEU A 252 6.36 9.07 14.55
C LEU A 252 7.27 8.00 15.14
N THR A 253 8.14 8.43 16.05
CA THR A 253 8.86 7.52 16.96
C THR A 253 7.89 6.88 17.97
N LEU A 254 8.33 5.81 18.63
CA LEU A 254 7.56 5.17 19.69
C LEU A 254 7.18 6.16 20.81
N ASP A 255 8.14 6.97 21.26
CA ASP A 255 7.91 7.96 22.32
C ASP A 255 6.89 9.02 21.92
N ALA A 256 6.94 9.50 20.68
CA ALA A 256 5.99 10.47 20.16
C ALA A 256 4.59 9.86 20.07
N LEU A 257 4.47 8.63 19.57
CA LEU A 257 3.20 7.92 19.49
C LEU A 257 2.62 7.66 20.89
N GLN A 258 3.42 7.19 21.85
CA GLN A 258 2.99 7.00 23.25
C GLN A 258 2.49 8.30 23.87
N ARG A 259 3.18 9.43 23.63
CA ARG A 259 2.75 10.76 24.11
C ARG A 259 1.40 11.16 23.54
N ILE A 260 1.20 10.99 22.24
CA ILE A 260 -0.08 11.30 21.58
C ILE A 260 -1.21 10.41 22.14
N LEU A 261 -0.98 9.10 22.27
CA LEU A 261 -2.00 8.18 22.77
C LEU A 261 -2.36 8.42 24.24
N ARG A 262 -1.41 8.82 25.10
CA ARG A 262 -1.70 9.23 26.48
C ARG A 262 -2.67 10.42 26.55
N ASN A 263 -2.52 11.35 25.62
CA ASN A 263 -3.32 12.58 25.52
C ASN A 263 -4.55 12.42 24.61
N LEU A 264 -4.80 11.23 24.06
CA LEU A 264 -5.96 10.98 23.22
C LEU A 264 -7.21 10.86 24.10
N HIS A 265 -7.99 11.93 24.19
CA HIS A 265 -9.21 11.99 25.00
C HIS A 265 -10.44 11.40 24.30
N GLU A 266 -10.44 11.28 22.97
CA GLU A 266 -11.60 10.80 22.21
C GLU A 266 -11.77 9.27 22.34
N PRO A 267 -12.83 8.78 23.02
CA PRO A 267 -12.95 7.35 23.31
C PRO A 267 -13.11 6.50 22.05
N LYS A 268 -13.79 7.03 21.02
CA LYS A 268 -13.99 6.34 19.74
C LYS A 268 -12.66 6.13 19.02
N LEU A 269 -11.79 7.15 18.97
CA LEU A 269 -10.47 7.02 18.35
C LEU A 269 -9.59 6.04 19.14
N ARG A 270 -9.57 6.13 20.49
CA ARG A 270 -8.82 5.17 21.33
C ARG A 270 -9.24 3.73 21.05
N ALA A 271 -10.54 3.46 21.04
CA ALA A 271 -11.08 2.12 20.80
C ALA A 271 -10.71 1.61 19.40
N ARG A 272 -10.81 2.46 18.37
CA ARG A 272 -10.42 2.10 16.99
C ARG A 272 -8.93 1.77 16.88
N ILE A 273 -8.06 2.56 17.49
CA ILE A 273 -6.62 2.28 17.49
C ILE A 273 -6.30 1.01 18.28
N ALA A 274 -6.89 0.84 19.47
CA ALA A 274 -6.72 -0.38 20.27
C ALA A 274 -7.13 -1.65 19.51
N ALA A 275 -8.21 -1.59 18.72
CA ALA A 275 -8.63 -2.69 17.86
C ALA A 275 -7.73 -2.90 16.63
N TYR A 276 -7.06 -1.83 16.17
CA TYR A 276 -6.16 -1.88 15.01
C TYR A 276 -4.80 -2.50 15.33
N LEU A 277 -4.17 -2.17 16.47
CA LEU A 277 -2.81 -2.65 16.79
C LEU A 277 -2.64 -4.18 16.64
N PRO A 278 -3.56 -5.04 17.14
CA PRO A 278 -3.45 -6.48 16.96
C PRO A 278 -3.40 -6.94 15.50
N ARG A 279 -4.09 -6.24 14.58
CA ARG A 279 -4.03 -6.53 13.15
C ARG A 279 -2.63 -6.27 12.61
N SER A 280 -2.08 -5.06 12.81
CA SER A 280 -0.73 -4.71 12.34
C SER A 280 0.36 -5.53 13.02
N ASN A 281 0.14 -5.95 14.27
CA ASN A 281 1.06 -6.87 14.96
C ASN A 281 1.09 -8.23 14.28
N ARG A 282 -0.06 -8.81 13.96
CA ARG A 282 -0.11 -10.07 13.20
C ARG A 282 0.53 -9.90 11.82
N ALA A 283 0.27 -8.78 11.14
CA ALA A 283 0.85 -8.46 9.85
C ALA A 283 2.40 -8.48 9.89
N ILE A 284 2.99 -7.68 10.78
CA ILE A 284 4.45 -7.55 10.85
C ILE A 284 5.13 -8.82 11.37
N LEU A 285 4.51 -9.53 12.32
CA LEU A 285 5.04 -10.79 12.84
C LEU A 285 5.14 -11.84 11.72
N ARG A 286 4.14 -11.93 10.87
CA ARG A 286 4.14 -12.85 9.72
C ARG A 286 5.18 -12.46 8.67
N LEU A 287 5.36 -11.16 8.42
CA LEU A 287 6.43 -10.68 7.54
C LEU A 287 7.81 -11.00 8.10
N ALA A 288 8.03 -10.81 9.39
CA ALA A 288 9.32 -11.09 10.01
C ALA A 288 9.60 -12.59 10.12
N GLU A 289 8.60 -13.41 10.45
CA GLU A 289 8.68 -14.86 10.41
C GLU A 289 9.06 -15.33 9.01
N ARG A 290 8.42 -14.76 7.98
CA ARG A 290 8.77 -15.01 6.57
C ARG A 290 10.22 -14.65 6.29
N GLU A 291 10.73 -13.53 6.81
CA GLU A 291 12.15 -13.14 6.71
C GLU A 291 13.10 -13.97 7.59
N GLY A 292 12.58 -14.92 8.38
CA GLY A 292 13.37 -15.88 9.15
C GLY A 292 13.90 -15.35 10.47
N PHE A 293 13.27 -14.32 11.06
CA PHE A 293 13.73 -13.78 12.33
C PHE A 293 12.60 -13.49 13.33
N GLN A 294 12.95 -13.51 14.61
CA GLN A 294 12.03 -13.20 15.70
C GLN A 294 11.89 -11.68 15.86
N PHE A 295 10.69 -11.17 15.56
CA PHE A 295 10.39 -9.75 15.68
C PHE A 295 9.89 -9.38 17.06
N GLN A 296 10.50 -8.37 17.68
CA GLN A 296 10.02 -7.80 18.92
C GLN A 296 9.05 -6.66 18.62
N LEU A 297 7.80 -6.82 19.07
CA LEU A 297 6.81 -5.76 18.97
C LEU A 297 7.19 -4.59 19.89
N PRO A 298 6.93 -3.34 19.48
CA PRO A 298 7.16 -2.18 20.35
C PRO A 298 6.26 -2.25 21.58
N GLU A 299 6.86 -2.11 22.76
CA GLU A 299 6.18 -2.18 24.04
C GLU A 299 5.56 -0.84 24.45
N GLY A 300 4.72 -0.86 25.50
CA GLY A 300 4.16 0.35 26.12
C GLY A 300 2.92 0.95 25.46
N LEU A 301 2.60 0.67 24.19
CA LEU A 301 1.41 1.24 23.54
C LEU A 301 0.08 0.66 24.07
N ARG A 302 0.00 -0.65 24.31
CA ARG A 302 -1.19 -1.29 24.89
C ARG A 302 -1.48 -0.80 26.31
N PRO A 303 -0.50 -0.77 27.24
CA PRO A 303 -0.69 -0.16 28.56
C PRO A 303 -1.18 1.29 28.48
N VAL A 304 -0.58 2.11 27.60
CA VAL A 304 -1.00 3.51 27.41
C VAL A 304 -2.46 3.62 26.98
N LEU A 305 -2.92 2.76 26.06
CA LEU A 305 -4.31 2.78 25.61
C LEU A 305 -5.30 2.33 26.69
N ALA A 306 -4.88 1.41 27.58
CA ALA A 306 -5.69 0.91 28.70
C ALA A 306 -5.82 1.89 29.88
N GLN A 307 -4.90 2.86 30.01
CA GLN A 307 -4.98 3.89 31.04
C GLN A 307 -6.01 4.99 30.68
N PRO A 308 -6.70 5.61 31.66
CA PRO A 308 -7.49 6.79 31.39
C PRO A 308 -6.60 7.95 30.89
N PRO A 309 -7.09 8.82 29.98
CA PRO A 309 -6.31 9.94 29.46
C PRO A 309 -5.76 10.83 30.58
N GLY A 310 -4.52 11.30 30.44
CA GLY A 310 -3.93 12.29 31.36
C GLY A 310 -3.45 11.78 32.72
N ARG A 311 -3.35 10.47 32.96
CA ARG A 311 -2.61 9.92 34.11
C ARG A 311 -1.17 9.58 33.70
N LEU A 312 -0.21 10.16 34.43
CA LEU A 312 1.22 9.81 34.41
C LEU A 312 1.48 8.58 35.27
#